data_AF-A0A731UV61-F1
#
_entry.id   AF-A0A731UV61-F1
#
_cell.length_a   1.000
_cell.length_b   1.000
_cell.length_c   1.000
_cell.angle_alpha   90.00
_cell.angle_beta   90.00
_cell.angle_gamma   90.00
#
_symmetry.space_group_name_H-M   'P 1'
#
loop_
_entity.id
_entity.type
_entity.pdbx_description
1 polymer ?
#
loop_
_entity_poly.entity_id
_entity_poly.type
_entity_poly.pdbx_seq_one_letter_code
_entity_poly.pdbx_strand_id
1 'polypeptide(L)'
;PARFIAPGRKYPQPYVALPAFDRNGKSAGIWLNPLTTDDGNGLRGFSGEGRVKGSGDAQFVALQGSRNGESLLAGNMGEGVRMARDNPDTGVVVRLAGDDRPWNPGAMTGGRVWAEPAPVAPVPQAGADIILPPEVLAQRAAEEQQRREMEKQAEQTAREVAGEERKAGEPADRVKEVIRDVIRGLERDRPGTEKTTLPDDPQFRHQEEAIQQVASERLQRERLQAVERDMVRDLNREKTLGGD
;
A
#
# COMPACT_ATOMS: atom_id res chain seq x y z
N PRO A 1 -4.76 56.73 -9.37
CA PRO A 1 -3.59 55.83 -9.52
C PRO A 1 -3.86 54.49 -8.83
N ALA A 2 -3.84 53.38 -9.57
CA ALA A 2 -3.99 52.05 -8.99
C ALA A 2 -2.67 51.57 -8.35
N ARG A 3 -2.74 50.67 -7.37
CA ARG A 3 -1.58 50.10 -6.66
C ARG A 3 -1.58 48.59 -6.76
N PHE A 4 -0.39 47.99 -6.86
CA PHE A 4 -0.23 46.54 -6.74
C PHE A 4 -0.40 46.13 -5.28
N ILE A 5 -1.21 45.11 -5.05
CA ILE A 5 -1.40 44.48 -3.75
C ILE A 5 -1.32 42.95 -3.93
N ALA A 6 -0.70 42.27 -2.96
CA ALA A 6 -0.60 40.81 -2.91
C ALA A 6 -1.34 40.29 -1.66
N PRO A 7 -2.69 40.25 -1.68
CA PRO A 7 -3.48 39.96 -0.48
C PRO A 7 -3.45 38.48 -0.04
N GLY A 8 -2.80 37.60 -0.81
CA GLY A 8 -2.84 36.15 -0.58
C GLY A 8 -4.19 35.53 -0.98
N ARG A 9 -4.33 34.22 -0.77
CA ARG A 9 -5.56 33.47 -1.06
C ARG A 9 -6.43 33.44 0.19
N LYS A 10 -7.75 33.65 0.05
CA LYS A 10 -8.74 33.50 1.13
C LYS A 10 -8.76 32.08 1.72
N TYR A 11 -8.59 31.07 0.85
CA TYR A 11 -8.47 29.67 1.21
C TYR A 11 -7.15 29.14 0.65
N PRO A 12 -6.06 29.12 1.45
CA PRO A 12 -4.78 28.60 1.01
C PRO A 12 -4.85 27.08 0.85
N GLN A 13 -3.92 26.53 0.05
CA GLN A 13 -3.81 25.09 -0.13
C GLN A 13 -3.43 24.42 1.21
N PRO A 14 -4.08 23.31 1.59
CA PRO A 14 -3.70 22.54 2.77
C PRO A 14 -2.39 21.76 2.54
N TYR A 15 -1.65 21.52 3.62
CA TYR A 15 -0.39 20.78 3.62
C TYR A 15 -0.42 19.71 4.71
N VAL A 16 0.16 18.55 4.43
CA VAL A 16 0.60 17.61 5.47
C VAL A 16 1.88 18.14 6.07
N ALA A 17 1.98 18.06 7.40
CA ALA A 17 3.12 18.55 8.13
C ALA A 17 3.64 17.49 9.10
N LEU A 18 4.96 17.26 9.09
CA LEU A 18 5.64 16.33 9.99
C LEU A 18 6.78 17.04 10.71
N PRO A 19 7.05 16.73 11.98
CA PRO A 19 8.17 17.33 12.70
C PRO A 19 9.51 16.85 12.11
N ALA A 20 10.42 17.80 11.91
CA ALA A 20 11.78 17.54 11.47
C ALA A 20 12.78 17.77 12.61
N PHE A 21 13.86 16.98 12.61
CA PHE A 21 14.83 16.88 13.68
C PHE A 21 16.27 16.93 13.16
N ASP A 22 17.18 17.31 14.03
CA ASP A 22 18.63 17.22 13.80
C ASP A 22 19.18 15.82 14.10
N ARG A 23 20.49 15.62 13.92
CA ARG A 23 21.21 14.36 14.23
C ARG A 23 21.09 13.91 15.69
N ASN A 24 20.85 14.86 16.60
CA ASN A 24 20.75 14.61 18.03
C ASN A 24 19.32 14.27 18.46
N GLY A 25 18.35 14.32 17.54
CA GLY A 25 16.94 14.13 17.83
C GLY A 25 16.26 15.37 18.42
N LYS A 26 16.86 16.57 18.27
CA LYS A 26 16.25 17.83 18.67
C LYS A 26 15.39 18.39 17.53
N SER A 27 14.27 19.02 17.87
CA SER A 27 13.42 19.67 16.86
C SER A 27 14.21 20.73 16.10
N ALA A 28 14.25 20.56 14.77
CA ALA A 28 15.02 21.39 13.85
C ALA A 28 14.14 22.02 12.77
N GLY A 29 12.87 21.62 12.64
CA GLY A 29 11.96 22.23 11.68
C GLY A 29 10.67 21.45 11.49
N ILE A 30 10.05 21.69 10.35
CA ILE A 30 8.84 21.01 9.90
C ILE A 30 8.99 20.64 8.42
N TRP A 31 8.64 19.41 8.09
CA TRP A 31 8.49 18.96 6.72
C TRP A 31 7.05 19.18 6.26
N LEU A 32 6.87 19.65 5.03
CA LEU A 32 5.60 20.06 4.46
C LEU A 32 5.41 19.45 3.08
N ASN A 33 4.23 18.92 2.82
CA ASN A 33 3.85 18.45 1.49
C ASN A 33 2.42 18.88 1.16
N PRO A 34 2.17 19.51 0.00
CA PRO A 34 0.82 19.94 -0.35
C PRO A 34 -0.11 18.73 -0.44
N LEU A 35 -1.29 18.86 0.15
CA LEU A 35 -2.34 17.89 -0.02
C LEU A 35 -2.99 18.14 -1.39
N THR A 36 -2.91 17.15 -2.28
CA THR A 36 -3.51 17.19 -3.60
C THR A 36 -4.61 16.16 -3.71
N THR A 37 -5.64 16.46 -4.49
CA THR A 37 -6.65 15.46 -4.88
C THR A 37 -6.08 14.63 -6.01
N ASP A 38 -6.20 13.32 -5.93
CA ASP A 38 -6.01 12.41 -7.06
C ASP A 38 -7.33 12.30 -7.82
N ASP A 39 -7.28 12.31 -9.14
CA ASP A 39 -8.42 12.44 -10.08
C ASP A 39 -9.52 11.38 -9.86
N GLY A 40 -10.31 11.53 -8.79
CA GLY A 40 -11.37 10.61 -8.36
C GLY A 40 -10.99 9.60 -7.27
N ASN A 41 -9.72 9.49 -6.85
CA ASN A 41 -9.26 8.43 -5.93
C ASN A 41 -8.94 8.92 -4.50
N GLY A 42 -9.32 10.16 -4.16
CA GLY A 42 -9.21 10.73 -2.81
C GLY A 42 -8.05 11.72 -2.64
N LEU A 43 -7.68 11.98 -1.38
CA LEU A 43 -6.63 12.94 -1.02
C LEU A 43 -5.26 12.24 -0.90
N ARG A 44 -4.23 12.78 -1.56
CA ARG A 44 -2.84 12.32 -1.46
C ARG A 44 -1.98 13.39 -0.79
N GLY A 45 -1.41 13.03 0.36
CA GLY A 45 -0.59 13.92 1.19
C GLY A 45 0.89 13.54 1.30
N PHE A 46 1.26 12.33 0.86
CA PHE A 46 2.63 11.81 0.91
C PHE A 46 3.20 11.52 -0.50
N SER A 47 2.73 12.25 -1.51
CA SER A 47 3.27 12.19 -2.87
C SER A 47 4.54 13.03 -2.99
N GLY A 48 5.62 12.42 -3.49
CA GLY A 48 6.92 13.09 -3.65
C GLY A 48 7.69 13.30 -2.34
N GLU A 49 8.78 14.05 -2.41
CA GLU A 49 9.73 14.26 -1.30
C GLU A 49 9.36 15.40 -0.34
N GLY A 50 8.36 16.24 -0.68
CA GLY A 50 7.97 17.42 0.10
C GLY A 50 9.07 18.47 0.25
N ARG A 51 8.94 19.34 1.26
CA ARG A 51 9.86 20.45 1.54
C ARG A 51 10.04 20.68 3.02
N VAL A 52 11.26 21.00 3.45
CA VAL A 52 11.60 21.29 4.84
C VAL A 52 11.62 22.80 5.07
N LYS A 53 11.05 23.24 6.19
CA LYS A 53 11.17 24.60 6.72
C LYS A 53 11.71 24.53 8.14
N GLY A 54 12.89 25.10 8.37
CA GLY A 54 13.54 25.07 9.68
C GLY A 54 15.02 25.41 9.59
N SER A 55 15.79 24.93 10.56
CA SER A 55 17.25 24.97 10.55
C SER A 55 17.81 24.18 9.36
N GLY A 56 19.01 24.56 8.90
CA GLY A 56 19.78 23.78 7.93
C GLY A 56 20.20 22.40 8.45
N ASP A 57 20.13 22.20 9.77
CA ASP A 57 20.44 20.92 10.43
C ASP A 57 19.26 19.93 10.41
N ALA A 58 18.10 20.32 9.85
CA ALA A 58 16.91 19.46 9.76
C ALA A 58 17.12 18.35 8.74
N GLN A 59 17.66 17.23 9.21
CA GLN A 59 18.08 16.09 8.39
C GLN A 59 17.13 14.90 8.48
N PHE A 60 16.29 14.84 9.52
CA PHE A 60 15.41 13.70 9.78
C PHE A 60 13.97 14.17 9.96
N VAL A 61 13.01 13.31 9.60
CA VAL A 61 11.58 13.52 9.83
C VAL A 61 11.01 12.31 10.55
N ALA A 62 10.23 12.54 11.60
CA ALA A 62 9.44 11.48 12.20
C ALA A 62 8.15 11.29 11.39
N LEU A 63 8.08 10.19 10.66
CA LEU A 63 6.90 9.83 9.87
C LEU A 63 5.86 9.09 10.72
N GLN A 64 6.32 8.19 11.59
CA GLN A 64 5.46 7.38 12.44
C GLN A 64 6.05 7.24 13.83
N GLY A 65 5.20 7.39 14.86
CA GLY A 65 5.56 7.11 16.25
C GLY A 65 5.63 5.60 16.50
N SER A 66 6.60 5.18 17.31
CA SER A 66 6.78 3.80 17.74
C SER A 66 5.81 3.44 18.86
N ARG A 67 5.23 2.23 18.75
CA ARG A 67 4.40 1.58 19.78
C ARG A 67 5.08 0.34 20.36
N ASN A 68 6.02 -0.25 19.63
CA ASN A 68 6.79 -1.42 20.05
C ASN A 68 8.18 -1.08 20.65
N GLY A 69 8.55 0.21 20.70
CA GLY A 69 9.85 0.66 21.23
C GLY A 69 10.99 0.64 20.21
N GLU A 70 10.72 0.22 18.97
CA GLU A 70 11.67 0.18 17.87
C GLU A 70 11.43 1.29 16.85
N SER A 71 12.48 1.64 16.11
CA SER A 71 12.46 2.60 15.01
C SER A 71 13.19 2.05 13.79
N LEU A 72 12.66 2.31 12.60
CA LEU A 72 13.27 2.04 11.30
C LEU A 72 13.75 3.36 10.69
N LEU A 73 14.85 3.29 9.95
CA LEU A 73 15.38 4.41 9.19
C LEU A 73 15.10 4.16 7.70
N ALA A 74 14.38 5.08 7.07
CA ALA A 74 14.19 5.10 5.63
C ALA A 74 15.12 6.12 4.97
N GLY A 75 15.62 5.81 3.77
CA GLY A 75 16.52 6.68 3.01
C GLY A 75 15.83 7.83 2.30
N ASN A 76 14.50 7.76 2.12
CA ASN A 76 13.68 8.81 1.50
C ASN A 76 12.20 8.69 1.94
N MET A 77 11.38 9.68 1.57
CA MET A 77 9.97 9.73 2.00
C MET A 77 9.14 8.58 1.44
N GLY A 78 9.35 8.21 0.17
CA GLY A 78 8.62 7.11 -0.48
C GLY A 78 8.88 5.76 0.20
N GLU A 79 10.14 5.48 0.54
CA GLU A 79 10.55 4.31 1.31
C GLU A 79 9.99 4.35 2.73
N GLY A 80 10.00 5.51 3.38
CA GLY A 80 9.43 5.69 4.71
C GLY A 80 7.94 5.33 4.77
N VAL A 81 7.17 5.82 3.81
CA VAL A 81 5.73 5.52 3.71
C VAL A 81 5.48 4.04 3.51
N ARG A 82 6.31 3.36 2.71
CA ARG A 82 6.25 1.90 2.54
C ARG A 82 6.57 1.18 3.85
N MET A 83 7.67 1.52 4.51
CA MET A 83 8.07 0.90 5.79
C MET A 83 7.03 1.10 6.88
N ALA A 84 6.43 2.29 6.98
CA ALA A 84 5.38 2.60 7.95
C ALA A 84 4.11 1.78 7.70
N ARG A 85 3.77 1.55 6.43
CA ARG A 85 2.64 0.70 6.04
C ARG A 85 2.90 -0.78 6.37
N ASP A 86 4.12 -1.25 6.13
CA ASP A 86 4.50 -2.65 6.36
C ASP A 86 4.70 -2.93 7.87
N ASN A 87 5.01 -1.90 8.67
CA ASN A 87 5.29 -2.00 10.11
C ASN A 87 4.47 -0.96 10.91
N PRO A 88 3.16 -1.18 11.16
CA PRO A 88 2.28 -0.19 11.77
C PRO A 88 2.59 0.16 13.23
N ASP A 89 3.28 -0.73 13.95
CA ASP A 89 3.65 -0.52 15.36
C ASP A 89 5.09 0.00 15.54
N THR A 90 5.90 0.00 14.49
CA THR A 90 7.30 0.43 14.52
C THR A 90 7.41 1.91 14.19
N GLY A 91 8.29 2.64 14.90
CA GLY A 91 8.57 4.03 14.57
C GLY A 91 9.27 4.13 13.23
N VAL A 92 8.98 5.17 12.43
CA VAL A 92 9.68 5.38 11.15
C VAL A 92 10.27 6.77 11.11
N VAL A 93 11.58 6.82 10.90
CA VAL A 93 12.36 8.03 10.69
C VAL A 93 12.78 8.08 9.22
N VAL A 94 12.48 9.18 8.54
CA VAL A 94 12.92 9.42 7.17
C VAL A 94 14.14 10.32 7.18
N ARG A 95 15.20 9.91 6.47
CA ARG A 95 16.37 10.73 6.20
C ARG A 95 16.11 11.62 4.98
N LEU A 96 16.27 12.92 5.17
CA LEU A 96 16.06 13.93 4.12
C LEU A 96 17.37 14.37 3.48
N ALA A 97 18.44 14.42 4.28
CA ALA A 97 19.75 14.89 3.83
C ALA A 97 20.88 14.24 4.66
N GLY A 98 22.02 13.99 3.99
CA GLY A 98 23.17 13.29 4.58
C GLY A 98 23.00 11.78 4.63
N ASP A 99 24.07 11.09 5.03
CA ASP A 99 24.12 9.62 5.13
C ASP A 99 24.12 9.09 6.57
N ASP A 100 24.01 10.01 7.52
CA ASP A 100 24.14 9.69 8.93
C ASP A 100 22.85 9.08 9.51
N ARG A 101 23.03 8.29 10.56
CA ARG A 101 21.95 7.76 11.38
C ARG A 101 21.79 8.66 12.61
N PRO A 102 20.57 9.09 12.96
CA PRO A 102 20.37 9.90 14.14
C PRO A 102 20.71 9.08 15.39
N TRP A 103 21.41 9.71 16.33
CA TRP A 103 21.88 9.03 17.54
C TRP A 103 20.74 8.64 18.47
N ASN A 104 19.67 9.45 18.51
CA ASN A 104 18.55 9.26 19.42
C ASN A 104 17.22 9.14 18.67
N PRO A 105 16.83 7.94 18.18
CA PRO A 105 15.53 7.71 17.57
C PRO A 105 14.37 7.91 18.55
N GLY A 106 14.59 7.66 19.84
CA GLY A 106 13.57 7.76 20.88
C GLY A 106 13.02 9.17 21.05
N ALA A 107 13.81 10.21 20.80
CA ALA A 107 13.34 11.59 20.84
C ALA A 107 12.42 11.96 19.66
N MET A 108 12.47 11.20 18.56
CA MET A 108 11.73 11.49 17.33
C MET A 108 10.46 10.66 17.22
N THR A 109 10.56 9.35 17.47
CA THR A 109 9.44 8.40 17.29
C THR A 109 8.99 7.79 18.62
N GLY A 110 9.76 7.92 19.70
CA GLY A 110 9.55 7.18 20.95
C GLY A 110 10.24 5.81 20.99
N GLY A 111 10.68 5.29 19.84
CA GLY A 111 11.38 4.01 19.75
C GLY A 111 12.87 4.18 19.96
N ARG A 112 13.39 3.72 21.11
CA ARG A 112 14.81 3.89 21.49
C ARG A 112 15.73 2.92 20.78
N VAL A 113 15.18 1.80 20.31
CA VAL A 113 15.94 0.75 19.62
C VAL A 113 15.81 0.96 18.13
N TRP A 114 16.92 0.79 17.44
CA TRP A 114 16.96 0.78 15.99
C TRP A 114 16.70 -0.65 15.51
N ALA A 115 15.57 -0.87 14.84
CA ALA A 115 15.31 -2.15 14.20
C ALA A 115 16.29 -2.33 13.02
N GLU A 116 16.81 -3.55 12.89
CA GLU A 116 17.48 -3.98 11.66
C GLU A 116 16.40 -4.07 10.58
N PRO A 117 16.54 -3.38 9.43
CA PRO A 117 15.60 -3.58 8.34
C PRO A 117 15.68 -5.05 7.94
N ALA A 118 14.56 -5.76 7.99
CA ALA A 118 14.48 -7.10 7.43
C ALA A 118 15.07 -7.08 6.01
N PRO A 119 15.90 -8.05 5.62
CA PRO A 119 16.51 -8.06 4.30
C PRO A 119 15.39 -8.00 3.25
N VAL A 120 15.21 -6.82 2.68
CA VAL A 120 14.34 -6.61 1.54
C VAL A 120 15.00 -7.38 0.41
N ALA A 121 14.40 -8.52 0.04
CA ALA A 121 14.77 -9.22 -1.16
C ALA A 121 14.81 -8.19 -2.30
N PRO A 122 15.92 -8.08 -3.06
CA PRO A 122 16.00 -7.11 -4.12
C PRO A 122 14.82 -7.34 -5.07
N VAL A 123 13.97 -6.33 -5.21
CA VAL A 123 12.98 -6.28 -6.29
C VAL A 123 13.79 -6.37 -7.58
N PRO A 124 13.59 -7.37 -8.45
CA PRO A 124 14.36 -7.47 -9.67
C PRO A 124 14.13 -6.21 -10.49
N GLN A 125 15.14 -5.33 -10.52
CA GLN A 125 15.20 -4.26 -11.50
C GLN A 125 15.31 -4.96 -12.85
N ALA A 126 14.23 -4.89 -13.63
CA ALA A 126 14.24 -5.34 -15.01
C ALA A 126 15.34 -4.56 -15.76
N GLY A 127 16.48 -5.19 -15.99
CA GLY A 127 17.57 -4.60 -16.77
C GLY A 127 19.01 -4.85 -16.31
N ALA A 128 19.26 -5.65 -15.26
CA ALA A 128 20.62 -6.09 -14.96
C ALA A 128 20.77 -7.59 -15.24
N ASP A 129 21.74 -7.93 -16.08
CA ASP A 129 22.10 -9.29 -16.48
C ASP A 129 22.24 -10.19 -15.26
N ILE A 130 21.23 -11.05 -15.06
CA ILE A 130 21.27 -12.13 -14.08
C ILE A 130 22.35 -13.09 -14.57
N ILE A 131 23.51 -13.08 -13.90
CA ILE A 131 24.49 -14.16 -14.06
C ILE A 131 23.83 -15.42 -13.50
N LEU A 132 23.18 -16.16 -14.38
CA LEU A 132 22.55 -17.42 -14.06
C LEU A 132 23.63 -18.41 -13.60
N PRO A 133 23.41 -19.16 -12.51
CA PRO A 133 24.32 -20.22 -12.10
C PRO A 133 24.58 -21.20 -13.27
N PRO A 134 25.79 -21.75 -13.42
CA PRO A 134 26.16 -22.61 -14.55
C PRO A 134 25.23 -23.83 -14.71
N GLU A 135 24.62 -24.29 -13.62
CA GLU A 135 23.63 -25.38 -13.60
C GLU A 135 22.33 -25.01 -14.34
N VAL A 136 21.88 -23.76 -14.21
CA VAL A 136 20.64 -23.28 -14.86
C VAL A 136 20.86 -23.04 -16.36
N LEU A 137 22.08 -22.65 -16.75
CA LEU A 137 22.47 -22.56 -18.16
C LEU A 137 22.58 -23.95 -18.80
N ALA A 138 23.10 -24.94 -18.09
CA ALA A 138 23.17 -26.32 -18.57
C ALA A 138 21.77 -26.94 -18.72
N GLN A 139 20.86 -26.70 -17.77
CA GLN A 139 19.46 -27.13 -17.90
C GLN A 139 18.77 -26.50 -19.11
N ARG A 140 18.93 -25.18 -19.30
CA ARG A 140 18.30 -24.48 -20.42
C ARG A 140 18.86 -24.93 -21.76
N ALA A 141 20.17 -25.20 -21.86
CA ALA A 141 20.79 -25.77 -23.05
C ALA A 141 20.28 -27.18 -23.35
N ALA A 142 20.08 -28.02 -22.33
CA ALA A 142 19.52 -29.35 -22.48
C ALA A 142 18.04 -29.31 -22.92
N GLU A 143 17.26 -28.41 -22.35
CA GLU A 143 15.84 -28.22 -22.69
C GLU A 143 15.68 -27.63 -24.11
N GLU A 144 16.57 -26.74 -24.53
CA GLU A 144 16.57 -26.21 -25.90
C GLU A 144 16.98 -27.29 -26.93
N GLN A 145 17.88 -28.19 -26.57
CA GLN A 145 18.21 -29.36 -27.40
C GLN A 145 17.01 -30.30 -27.54
N GLN A 146 16.32 -30.60 -26.45
CA GLN A 146 15.08 -31.39 -26.50
C GLN A 146 14.00 -30.70 -27.33
N ARG A 147 13.85 -29.38 -27.19
CA ARG A 147 12.90 -28.61 -27.99
C ARG A 147 13.23 -28.67 -29.48
N ARG A 148 14.51 -28.59 -29.86
CA ARG A 148 14.94 -28.73 -31.26
C ARG A 148 14.77 -30.14 -31.81
N GLU A 149 14.93 -31.17 -30.99
CA GLU A 149 14.66 -32.56 -31.40
C GLU A 149 13.17 -32.79 -31.62
N MET A 150 12.31 -32.30 -30.72
CA MET A 150 10.86 -32.32 -30.91
C MET A 150 10.42 -31.48 -32.10
N GLU A 151 11.03 -30.32 -32.34
CA GLU A 151 10.75 -29.47 -33.50
C GLU A 151 11.14 -30.17 -34.81
N LYS A 152 12.28 -30.87 -34.85
CA LYS A 152 12.67 -31.67 -36.01
C LYS A 152 11.73 -32.86 -36.24
N GLN A 153 11.25 -33.52 -35.18
CA GLN A 153 10.25 -34.57 -35.30
C GLN A 153 8.91 -34.01 -35.82
N ALA A 154 8.48 -32.87 -35.27
CA ALA A 154 7.27 -32.19 -35.72
C ALA A 154 7.39 -31.70 -37.18
N GLU A 155 8.57 -31.22 -37.61
CA GLU A 155 8.82 -30.82 -38.99
C GLU A 155 8.83 -32.03 -39.94
N GLN A 156 9.36 -33.18 -39.52
CA GLN A 156 9.29 -34.41 -40.29
C GLN A 156 7.85 -34.90 -40.43
N THR A 157 7.07 -34.94 -39.34
CA THR A 157 5.65 -35.28 -39.39
C THR A 157 4.85 -34.28 -40.21
N ALA A 158 5.12 -32.97 -40.08
CA ALA A 158 4.46 -31.94 -40.88
C ALA A 158 4.82 -32.05 -42.37
N ARG A 159 6.04 -32.49 -42.71
CA ARG A 159 6.47 -32.67 -44.11
C ARG A 159 5.89 -33.94 -44.73
N GLU A 160 5.62 -34.97 -43.93
CA GLU A 160 4.89 -36.17 -44.34
C GLU A 160 3.39 -35.83 -44.59
N VAL A 161 2.75 -35.10 -43.67
CA VAL A 161 1.34 -34.69 -43.80
C VAL A 161 1.13 -33.62 -44.89
N ALA A 162 2.01 -32.62 -44.99
CA ALA A 162 1.95 -31.61 -46.05
C ALA A 162 2.33 -32.17 -47.45
N GLY A 163 2.95 -33.35 -47.50
CA GLY A 163 3.13 -34.11 -48.74
C GLY A 163 1.82 -34.69 -49.28
N GLU A 164 0.84 -34.95 -48.42
CA GLU A 164 -0.47 -35.50 -48.78
C GLU A 164 -1.56 -34.43 -48.98
N GLU A 165 -1.40 -33.21 -48.44
CA GLU A 165 -2.43 -32.16 -48.47
C GLU A 165 -2.39 -31.21 -49.71
N ARG A 166 -1.67 -31.55 -50.79
CA ARG A 166 -1.79 -30.80 -52.07
C ARG A 166 -3.06 -31.10 -52.88
N LYS A 167 -4.09 -31.71 -52.28
CA LYS A 167 -5.43 -31.85 -52.86
C LYS A 167 -6.53 -31.79 -51.79
N ALA A 168 -6.98 -30.59 -51.41
CA ALA A 168 -8.39 -30.26 -51.16
C ALA A 168 -8.50 -28.87 -50.51
N GLY A 169 -9.35 -28.02 -51.07
CA GLY A 169 -9.58 -26.66 -50.58
C GLY A 169 -10.53 -26.56 -49.38
N GLU A 170 -10.33 -25.46 -48.65
CA GLU A 170 -11.27 -24.69 -47.79
C GLU A 170 -11.89 -25.33 -46.53
N PRO A 171 -11.26 -25.13 -45.34
CA PRO A 171 -11.87 -25.38 -44.03
C PRO A 171 -12.57 -24.15 -43.39
N ALA A 172 -12.66 -23.01 -44.09
CA ALA A 172 -13.05 -21.74 -43.49
C ALA A 172 -14.55 -21.64 -43.11
N ASP A 173 -15.44 -22.33 -43.83
CA ASP A 173 -16.89 -22.21 -43.60
C ASP A 173 -17.40 -23.10 -42.47
N ARG A 174 -16.75 -24.25 -42.21
CA ARG A 174 -17.08 -25.13 -41.08
C ARG A 174 -16.78 -24.49 -39.73
N VAL A 175 -15.71 -23.70 -39.64
CA VAL A 175 -15.33 -23.03 -38.39
C VAL A 175 -16.34 -21.95 -37.99
N LYS A 176 -16.92 -21.23 -38.97
CA LYS A 176 -17.94 -20.21 -38.71
C LYS A 176 -19.26 -20.80 -38.21
N GLU A 177 -19.60 -22.02 -38.63
CA GLU A 177 -20.81 -22.71 -38.19
C GLU A 177 -20.67 -23.21 -36.74
N VAL A 178 -19.53 -23.81 -36.39
CA VAL A 178 -19.25 -24.29 -35.03
C VAL A 178 -19.24 -23.15 -34.00
N ILE A 179 -18.66 -21.99 -34.34
CA ILE A 179 -18.67 -20.82 -33.45
C ILE A 179 -20.11 -20.34 -33.19
N ARG A 180 -20.98 -20.39 -34.21
CA ARG A 180 -22.38 -19.96 -34.08
C ARG A 180 -23.18 -20.91 -33.19
N ASP A 181 -22.91 -22.21 -33.24
CA ASP A 181 -23.60 -23.20 -32.41
C ASP A 181 -23.15 -23.15 -30.94
N VAL A 182 -21.88 -22.84 -30.66
CA VAL A 182 -21.38 -22.67 -29.27
C VAL A 182 -22.00 -21.43 -28.60
N ILE A 183 -22.13 -20.31 -29.32
CA ILE A 183 -22.77 -19.09 -28.78
C ILE A 183 -24.25 -19.34 -28.47
N ARG A 184 -24.95 -20.07 -29.35
CA ARG A 184 -26.35 -20.45 -29.13
C ARG A 184 -26.52 -21.45 -27.98
N GLY A 185 -25.53 -22.30 -27.72
CA GLY A 185 -25.51 -23.21 -26.57
C GLY A 185 -25.36 -22.48 -25.24
N LEU A 186 -24.51 -21.45 -25.18
CA LEU A 186 -24.23 -20.72 -23.93
C LEU A 186 -25.39 -19.85 -23.42
N GLU A 187 -26.30 -19.41 -24.29
CA GLU A 187 -27.48 -18.62 -23.88
C GLU A 187 -28.59 -19.47 -23.24
N ARG A 188 -28.54 -20.81 -23.38
CA ARG A 188 -29.60 -21.72 -22.90
C ARG A 188 -29.39 -22.26 -21.49
N ASP A 189 -28.17 -22.14 -20.94
CA ASP A 189 -27.76 -22.65 -19.61
C ASP A 189 -27.60 -21.55 -18.56
N ARG A 190 -28.46 -20.51 -18.58
CA ARG A 190 -28.50 -19.49 -17.52
C ARG A 190 -29.60 -19.84 -16.49
N PRO A 191 -29.31 -20.59 -15.42
CA PRO A 191 -30.27 -20.75 -14.33
C PRO A 191 -30.44 -19.42 -13.59
N GLY A 192 -31.69 -19.14 -13.23
CA GLY A 192 -32.15 -17.89 -12.65
C GLY A 192 -31.56 -17.62 -11.26
N THR A 193 -31.80 -16.38 -10.81
CA THR A 193 -31.50 -15.86 -9.48
C THR A 193 -32.23 -16.66 -8.38
N GLU A 194 -31.69 -17.82 -8.01
CA GLU A 194 -32.03 -18.50 -6.77
C GLU A 194 -31.04 -18.06 -5.68
N LYS A 195 -31.62 -17.52 -4.61
CA LYS A 195 -30.95 -17.31 -3.33
C LYS A 195 -30.46 -18.66 -2.81
N THR A 196 -29.22 -19.02 -3.11
CA THR A 196 -28.52 -20.11 -2.43
C THR A 196 -28.02 -19.56 -1.10
N THR A 197 -28.85 -19.61 -0.07
CA THR A 197 -28.36 -19.57 1.31
C THR A 197 -27.61 -20.89 1.54
N LEU A 198 -26.30 -20.85 1.36
CA LEU A 198 -25.40 -21.97 1.63
C LEU A 198 -25.08 -22.03 3.14
N PRO A 199 -24.89 -23.23 3.73
CA PRO A 199 -25.10 -23.52 5.15
C PRO A 199 -23.98 -23.09 6.09
N ASP A 200 -24.38 -22.71 7.31
CA ASP A 200 -23.63 -22.68 8.58
C ASP A 200 -22.08 -22.71 8.50
N ASP A 201 -21.47 -21.59 8.12
CA ASP A 201 -20.03 -21.38 8.28
C ASP A 201 -19.70 -20.89 9.71
N PRO A 202 -18.76 -21.52 10.44
CA PRO A 202 -18.35 -21.09 11.79
C PRO A 202 -17.74 -19.69 11.81
N GLN A 203 -17.25 -19.20 10.67
CA GLN A 203 -16.72 -17.84 10.51
C GLN A 203 -17.80 -16.77 10.62
N PHE A 204 -19.06 -17.09 10.25
CA PHE A 204 -20.17 -16.14 10.34
C PHE A 204 -20.58 -15.91 11.80
N ARG A 205 -20.54 -16.95 12.64
CA ARG A 205 -20.74 -16.84 14.09
C ARG A 205 -19.69 -15.96 14.76
N HIS A 206 -18.43 -16.13 14.40
CA HIS A 206 -17.35 -15.28 14.94
C HIS A 206 -17.48 -13.81 14.51
N GLN A 207 -17.99 -13.55 13.30
CA GLN A 207 -18.30 -12.18 12.88
C GLN A 207 -19.47 -11.58 13.65
N GLU A 208 -20.56 -12.33 13.88
CA GLU A 208 -21.69 -11.85 14.67
C GLU A 208 -21.30 -11.58 16.14
N GLU A 209 -20.48 -12.45 16.74
CA GLU A 209 -19.93 -12.25 18.09
C GLU A 209 -19.05 -11.00 18.17
N ALA A 210 -18.19 -10.77 17.17
CA ALA A 210 -17.35 -9.57 17.10
C ALA A 210 -18.19 -8.30 16.94
N ILE A 211 -19.24 -8.33 16.12
CA ILE A 211 -20.17 -7.20 15.94
C ILE A 211 -20.91 -6.91 17.25
N GLN A 212 -21.34 -7.96 17.97
CA GLN A 212 -22.06 -7.83 19.24
C GLN A 212 -21.14 -7.31 20.36
N GLN A 213 -19.87 -7.73 20.38
CA GLN A 213 -18.85 -7.18 21.28
C GLN A 213 -18.61 -5.69 21.01
N VAL A 214 -18.40 -5.29 19.76
CA VAL A 214 -18.22 -3.86 19.40
C VAL A 214 -19.44 -3.03 19.74
N ALA A 215 -20.65 -3.58 19.57
CA ALA A 215 -21.89 -2.91 19.97
C ALA A 215 -21.97 -2.71 21.50
N SER A 216 -21.60 -3.71 22.29
CA SER A 216 -21.56 -3.59 23.75
C SER A 216 -20.46 -2.65 24.25
N GLU A 217 -19.29 -2.64 23.61
CA GLU A 217 -18.20 -1.72 23.94
C GLU A 217 -18.57 -0.28 23.59
N ARG A 218 -19.25 -0.06 22.45
CA ARG A 218 -19.79 1.26 22.10
C ARG A 218 -20.80 1.74 23.13
N LEU A 219 -21.70 0.87 23.59
CA LEU A 219 -22.68 1.22 24.63
C LEU A 219 -22.00 1.56 25.97
N GLN A 220 -20.94 0.82 26.34
CA GLN A 220 -20.14 1.14 27.53
C GLN A 220 -19.42 2.49 27.38
N ARG A 221 -18.81 2.76 26.22
CA ARG A 221 -18.17 4.06 25.94
C ARG A 221 -19.16 5.21 25.98
N GLU A 222 -20.36 5.04 25.43
CA GLU A 222 -21.41 6.06 25.50
C GLU A 222 -21.88 6.31 26.94
N ARG A 223 -22.01 5.25 27.75
CA ARG A 223 -22.31 5.39 29.19
C ARG A 223 -21.20 6.14 29.93
N LEU A 224 -19.93 5.84 29.67
CA LEU A 224 -18.79 6.53 30.27
C LEU A 224 -18.78 8.01 29.87
N GLN A 225 -19.04 8.34 28.61
CA GLN A 225 -19.13 9.72 28.14
C GLN A 225 -20.32 10.47 28.75
N ALA A 226 -21.45 9.80 29.00
CA ALA A 226 -22.58 10.39 29.69
C ALA A 226 -22.23 10.73 31.15
N VAL A 227 -21.59 9.79 31.87
CA VAL A 227 -21.14 10.00 33.25
C VAL A 227 -20.08 11.10 33.34
N GLU A 228 -19.13 11.16 32.40
CA GLU A 228 -18.15 12.25 32.32
C GLU A 228 -18.82 13.61 32.11
N ARG A 229 -19.83 13.69 31.24
CA ARG A 229 -20.57 14.93 30.99
C ARG A 229 -21.35 15.38 32.23
N ASP A 230 -21.94 14.45 32.97
CA ASP A 230 -22.67 14.77 34.20
C ASP A 230 -21.72 15.20 35.32
N MET A 231 -20.57 14.54 35.50
CA MET A 231 -19.55 14.98 36.46
C MET A 231 -18.99 16.38 36.13
N VAL A 232 -18.77 16.69 34.84
CA VAL A 232 -18.32 18.04 34.42
C VAL A 232 -19.41 19.09 34.69
N ARG A 233 -20.68 18.73 34.54
CA ARG A 233 -21.80 19.62 34.87
C ARG A 233 -21.92 19.86 36.37
N ASP A 234 -21.81 18.82 37.19
CA ASP A 234 -21.85 18.93 38.65
C ASP A 234 -20.67 19.77 39.15
N LEU A 235 -19.46 19.52 38.63
CA LEU A 235 -18.27 20.31 38.97
C LEU A 235 -18.42 21.79 38.57
N ASN A 236 -19.02 22.07 37.41
CA ASN A 236 -19.33 23.45 37.01
C ASN A 236 -20.41 24.08 37.88
N ARG A 237 -21.42 23.31 38.31
CA ARG A 237 -22.49 23.79 39.18
C ARG A 237 -21.97 24.13 40.57
N GLU A 238 -21.09 23.30 41.13
CA GLU A 238 -20.38 23.59 42.39
C GLU A 238 -19.49 24.83 42.27
N LYS A 239 -18.79 25.01 41.14
CA LYS A 239 -18.01 26.23 40.88
C LYS A 239 -18.85 27.50 40.79
N THR A 240 -20.13 27.40 40.42
CA THR A 240 -21.05 28.56 40.34
C THR A 240 -21.81 28.85 41.64
N LEU A 241 -21.72 28.00 42.66
CA LEU A 241 -22.37 28.20 43.97
C LEU A 241 -21.42 28.76 45.05
N GLY A 242 -20.14 28.96 44.70
CA GLY A 242 -19.11 29.54 45.57
C GLY A 242 -18.82 31.03 45.34
N GLY A 243 -19.83 31.82 44.94
CA GLY A 243 -19.69 33.26 44.71
C GLY A 243 -20.92 34.01 45.22
N ASP A 244 -20.69 34.85 46.23
CA ASP A 244 -21.54 35.92 46.76
C ASP A 244 -22.08 36.84 45.64
#